data_AF-A0A399HPU2-F1
#
_entry.id   AF-A0A399HPU2-F1
#
_cell.length_a   1.000
_cell.length_b   1.000
_cell.length_c   1.000
_cell.angle_alpha   90.00
_cell.angle_beta   90.00
_cell.angle_gamma   90.00
#
_symmetry.space_group_name_H-M   'P 1'
#
loop_
_entity.id
_entity.type
_entity.pdbx_description
1 polymer ?
#
loop_
_entity_poly.entity_id
_entity_poly.type
_entity_poly.pdbx_seq_one_letter_code
_entity_poly.pdbx_strand_id
1 'polypeptide(L)'
;MAEEARAAAKDATEAGRATLEIAREIRNKRPQEQANGPMSYAAAAARGVPLAGTYNAQSVKQPSAQTQREVIMNIRDPLTVQGLRAMNSGNLKMHVQRAIEQSGNKNIVNVKIVLSNQPKSGDLSIKTASSREVEALRQFADD
;
A
#
# COMPACT_ATOMS: atom_id res chain seq x y z
N MET A 1 -27.61 -15.97 -61.57
CA MET A 1 -27.54 -15.94 -60.08
C MET A 1 -26.50 -16.96 -59.59
N ALA A 2 -25.22 -16.75 -59.93
CA ALA A 2 -24.12 -17.68 -59.57
C ALA A 2 -22.79 -16.96 -59.27
N GLU A 3 -22.76 -15.63 -59.26
CA GLU A 3 -21.54 -14.84 -58.99
C GLU A 3 -21.45 -14.34 -57.54
N GLU A 4 -22.55 -14.12 -56.84
CA GLU A 4 -22.51 -13.61 -55.45
C GLU A 4 -22.18 -14.69 -54.40
N ALA A 5 -22.36 -15.97 -54.72
CA ALA A 5 -22.00 -17.07 -53.82
C ALA A 5 -20.49 -17.40 -53.80
N ARG A 6 -19.71 -16.93 -54.80
CA ARG A 6 -18.25 -17.13 -54.85
C ARG A 6 -17.46 -16.02 -54.16
N ALA A 7 -18.03 -14.83 -54.01
CA ALA A 7 -17.39 -13.72 -53.32
C ALA A 7 -17.35 -13.92 -51.79
N ALA A 8 -18.46 -14.40 -51.21
CA ALA A 8 -18.56 -14.63 -49.76
C ALA A 8 -17.70 -15.80 -49.23
N ALA A 9 -17.35 -16.77 -50.09
CA ALA A 9 -16.50 -17.91 -49.71
C ALA A 9 -14.99 -17.58 -49.66
N LYS A 10 -14.55 -16.52 -50.36
CA LYS A 10 -13.15 -16.08 -50.35
C LYS A 10 -12.78 -15.25 -49.12
N ASP A 11 -13.71 -14.42 -48.63
CA ASP A 11 -13.47 -13.59 -47.44
C ASP A 11 -13.41 -14.41 -46.14
N ALA A 12 -14.19 -15.51 -46.07
CA ALA A 12 -14.19 -16.40 -44.92
C ALA A 12 -12.88 -17.22 -44.79
N THR A 13 -12.15 -17.44 -45.88
CA THR A 13 -10.87 -18.18 -45.84
C THR A 13 -9.68 -17.30 -45.50
N GLU A 14 -9.74 -16.00 -45.78
CA GLU A 14 -8.68 -15.04 -45.44
C GLU A 14 -8.71 -14.65 -43.96
N ALA A 15 -9.91 -14.45 -43.40
CA ALA A 15 -10.10 -14.21 -41.95
C ALA A 15 -9.64 -15.39 -41.07
N GLY A 16 -9.79 -16.62 -41.56
CA GLY A 16 -9.35 -17.85 -40.88
C GLY A 16 -7.83 -18.04 -40.87
N ARG A 17 -7.11 -17.58 -41.90
CA ARG A 17 -5.64 -17.63 -41.94
C ARG A 17 -5.02 -16.58 -41.01
N ALA A 18 -5.56 -15.37 -40.99
CA ALA A 18 -5.08 -14.31 -40.11
C ALA A 18 -5.21 -14.68 -38.61
N THR A 19 -6.30 -15.34 -38.22
CA THR A 19 -6.47 -15.81 -36.83
C THR A 19 -5.54 -16.96 -36.45
N LEU A 20 -5.23 -17.86 -37.39
CA LEU A 20 -4.33 -18.99 -37.16
C LEU A 20 -2.85 -18.55 -37.11
N GLU A 21 -2.48 -17.53 -37.85
CA GLU A 21 -1.15 -16.92 -37.82
C GLU A 21 -0.90 -16.17 -36.50
N ILE A 22 -1.89 -15.38 -36.02
CA ILE A 22 -1.83 -14.74 -34.69
C ILE A 22 -1.78 -15.78 -33.56
N ALA A 23 -2.57 -16.85 -33.64
CA ALA A 23 -2.55 -17.92 -32.62
C ALA A 23 -1.22 -18.69 -32.59
N ARG A 24 -0.56 -18.87 -33.75
CA ARG A 24 0.77 -19.49 -33.84
C ARG A 24 1.86 -18.54 -33.35
N GLU A 25 1.72 -17.24 -33.59
CA GLU A 25 2.61 -16.20 -33.07
C GLU A 25 2.53 -16.09 -31.53
N ILE A 26 1.32 -16.19 -30.94
CA ILE A 26 1.13 -16.22 -29.47
C ILE A 26 1.76 -17.49 -28.84
N ARG A 27 1.68 -18.64 -29.53
CA ARG A 27 2.25 -19.90 -29.03
C ARG A 27 3.77 -19.95 -29.19
N ASN A 28 4.33 -19.31 -30.23
CA ASN A 28 5.79 -19.23 -30.44
C ASN A 28 6.47 -18.07 -29.70
N LYS A 29 5.75 -17.02 -29.28
CA LYS A 29 6.29 -15.90 -28.46
C LYS A 29 6.28 -16.14 -26.95
N ARG A 30 6.01 -17.37 -26.49
CA ARG A 30 6.30 -17.79 -25.10
C ARG A 30 7.37 -18.88 -25.16
N PRO A 31 8.66 -18.52 -25.00
CA PRO A 31 9.16 -17.76 -23.85
C PRO A 31 10.02 -16.56 -24.25
N GLN A 32 9.42 -15.40 -24.56
CA GLN A 32 10.15 -14.13 -24.67
C GLN A 32 9.68 -13.04 -23.69
N GLU A 33 8.93 -13.45 -22.67
CA GLU A 33 8.72 -12.69 -21.42
C GLU A 33 9.49 -13.32 -20.25
N GLN A 34 10.67 -13.88 -20.53
CA GLN A 34 11.65 -14.31 -19.50
C GLN A 34 13.01 -13.61 -19.65
N ALA A 35 13.04 -12.45 -20.33
CA ALA A 35 14.26 -11.64 -20.43
C ALA A 35 14.39 -10.57 -19.33
N ASN A 36 13.41 -10.44 -18.42
CA ASN A 36 13.45 -9.47 -17.30
C ASN A 36 12.80 -9.99 -16.00
N GLY A 37 12.74 -11.31 -15.81
CA GLY A 37 12.44 -11.91 -14.50
C GLY A 37 13.74 -12.10 -13.70
N PRO A 38 13.72 -12.01 -12.36
CA PRO A 38 14.92 -12.28 -11.56
C PRO A 38 15.41 -13.70 -11.87
N MET A 39 16.67 -13.81 -12.29
CA MET A 39 17.32 -15.09 -12.61
C MET A 39 17.30 -15.99 -11.37
N SER A 40 16.79 -17.21 -11.51
CA SER A 40 16.80 -18.19 -10.42
C SER A 40 18.25 -18.62 -10.10
N TYR A 41 18.55 -18.81 -8.81
CA TYR A 41 19.92 -18.99 -8.27
C TYR A 41 20.73 -20.09 -8.98
N ALA A 42 20.08 -21.21 -9.33
CA ALA A 42 20.72 -22.33 -10.03
C ALA A 42 21.13 -21.99 -11.47
N ALA A 43 20.35 -21.14 -12.15
CA ALA A 43 20.64 -20.70 -13.52
C ALA A 43 21.82 -19.72 -13.57
N ALA A 44 22.04 -18.92 -12.50
CA ALA A 44 23.20 -18.04 -12.38
C ALA A 44 24.49 -18.84 -12.15
N ALA A 45 24.46 -19.86 -11.28
CA ALA A 45 25.60 -20.73 -10.99
C ALA A 45 26.09 -21.50 -12.23
N ALA A 46 25.16 -21.99 -13.06
CA ALA A 46 25.49 -22.72 -14.29
C ALA A 46 26.09 -21.84 -15.40
N ARG A 47 25.83 -20.52 -15.39
CA ARG A 47 26.30 -19.59 -16.43
C ARG A 47 27.60 -18.87 -16.09
N GLY A 48 28.16 -19.06 -14.90
CA GLY A 48 29.43 -18.45 -14.49
C GLY A 48 29.43 -16.92 -14.49
N VAL A 49 28.25 -16.29 -14.50
CA VAL A 49 28.11 -14.82 -14.55
C VAL A 49 28.30 -14.27 -13.14
N PRO A 50 29.24 -13.32 -12.91
CA PRO A 50 29.36 -12.68 -11.61
C PRO A 50 28.08 -11.88 -11.33
N LEU A 51 27.41 -12.19 -10.20
CA LEU A 51 26.27 -11.45 -9.68
C LEU A 51 26.72 -10.05 -9.25
N ALA A 52 26.89 -9.14 -10.20
CA ALA A 52 26.95 -7.70 -9.95
C ALA A 52 25.52 -7.17 -9.75
N GLY A 53 24.88 -7.64 -8.68
CA GLY A 53 23.60 -7.15 -8.19
C GLY A 53 23.82 -6.66 -6.78
N THR A 54 24.00 -5.35 -6.66
CA THR A 54 24.21 -4.64 -5.41
C THR A 54 23.27 -5.15 -4.33
N TYR A 55 23.88 -5.48 -3.19
CA TYR A 55 23.26 -5.75 -1.90
C TYR A 55 22.00 -4.90 -1.72
N ASN A 56 20.82 -5.51 -1.75
CA ASN A 56 19.63 -4.86 -1.23
C ASN A 56 19.63 -5.01 0.30
N ALA A 57 20.61 -4.37 0.93
CA ALA A 57 20.71 -4.19 2.38
C ALA A 57 19.98 -2.91 2.81
N GLN A 58 18.93 -2.50 2.09
CA GLN A 58 18.15 -1.30 2.40
C GLN A 58 16.66 -1.54 2.17
N SER A 59 16.05 -2.22 3.12
CA SER A 59 14.74 -1.74 3.60
C SER A 59 14.54 -2.13 5.07
N VAL A 60 15.38 -1.57 5.94
CA VAL A 60 14.75 -0.91 7.10
C VAL A 60 13.88 0.16 6.47
N LYS A 61 12.61 -0.17 6.19
CA LYS A 61 11.62 0.78 5.70
C LYS A 61 11.65 1.93 6.69
N GLN A 62 12.29 3.03 6.33
CA GLN A 62 12.01 4.28 7.01
C GLN A 62 10.49 4.43 6.98
N PRO A 63 9.84 4.67 8.12
CA PRO A 63 8.39 4.89 8.15
C PRO A 63 8.09 5.93 7.06
N SER A 64 7.16 5.62 6.17
CA SER A 64 6.75 6.57 5.12
C SER A 64 6.39 7.90 5.79
N ALA A 65 6.49 9.02 5.07
CA ALA A 65 6.11 10.33 5.63
C ALA A 65 4.69 10.34 6.26
N GLN A 66 3.83 9.38 5.86
CA GLN A 66 2.51 9.12 6.44
C GLN A 66 2.55 8.39 7.80
N THR A 67 3.52 7.51 8.06
CA THR A 67 3.76 6.89 9.38
C THR A 67 4.52 7.83 10.32
N GLN A 68 5.26 8.82 9.78
CA GLN A 68 5.95 9.82 10.59
C GLN A 68 5.00 10.79 11.31
N ARG A 69 3.76 10.94 10.81
CA ARG A 69 2.74 11.81 11.40
C ARG A 69 1.72 11.05 12.23
N GLU A 70 2.07 9.85 12.71
CA GLU A 70 1.24 9.01 13.55
C GLU A 70 1.90 8.73 14.90
N VAL A 71 1.13 8.86 15.98
CA VAL A 71 1.47 8.40 17.32
C VAL A 71 0.48 7.33 17.74
N ILE A 72 0.99 6.26 18.36
CA ILE A 72 0.20 5.22 19.00
C ILE A 72 0.34 5.43 20.51
N MET A 73 -0.76 5.69 21.19
CA MET A 73 -0.81 5.88 22.64
C MET A 73 -1.42 4.64 23.29
N ASN A 74 -0.71 4.10 24.28
CA ASN A 74 -1.19 2.93 25.00
C ASN A 74 -2.31 3.32 25.97
N ILE A 75 -3.43 2.62 25.89
CA ILE A 75 -4.57 2.81 26.80
C ILE A 75 -4.64 1.59 27.71
N ARG A 76 -4.32 1.80 29.00
CA ARG A 76 -4.28 0.71 29.99
C ARG A 76 -5.63 0.36 30.58
N ASP A 77 -6.55 1.34 30.64
CA ASP A 77 -7.88 1.14 31.22
C ASP A 77 -8.84 0.47 30.22
N PRO A 78 -9.34 -0.75 30.49
CA PRO A 78 -10.25 -1.45 29.58
C PRO A 78 -11.59 -0.73 29.40
N LEU A 79 -12.07 0.03 30.39
CA LEU A 79 -13.31 0.80 30.26
C LEU A 79 -13.13 1.96 29.27
N THR A 80 -12.02 2.69 29.38
CA THR A 80 -11.61 3.69 28.39
C THR A 80 -11.48 3.05 27.01
N VAL A 81 -10.82 1.88 26.88
CA VAL A 81 -10.72 1.17 25.60
C VAL A 81 -12.10 0.90 25.00
N GLN A 82 -13.06 0.42 25.79
CA GLN A 82 -14.41 0.14 25.33
C GLN A 82 -15.15 1.42 24.90
N GLY A 83 -15.04 2.49 25.68
CA GLY A 83 -15.66 3.79 25.38
C GLY A 83 -15.13 4.39 24.08
N LEU A 84 -13.81 4.34 23.86
CA LEU A 84 -13.20 4.78 22.60
C LEU A 84 -13.64 3.91 21.42
N ARG A 85 -13.81 2.58 21.62
CA ARG A 85 -14.21 1.64 20.58
C ARG A 85 -15.63 1.84 20.09
N ALA A 86 -16.51 2.31 20.98
CA ALA A 86 -17.89 2.65 20.65
C ALA A 86 -18.00 3.89 19.75
N MET A 87 -16.93 4.70 19.63
CA MET A 87 -16.90 5.89 18.78
C MET A 87 -16.43 5.55 17.36
N ASN A 88 -17.06 6.17 16.36
CA ASN A 88 -16.53 6.18 14.99
C ASN A 88 -15.30 7.11 14.88
N SER A 89 -14.53 6.99 13.80
CA SER A 89 -13.29 7.75 13.60
C SER A 89 -13.47 9.27 13.64
N GLY A 90 -14.60 9.80 13.17
CA GLY A 90 -14.91 11.23 13.23
C GLY A 90 -15.20 11.72 14.65
N ASN A 91 -16.00 10.97 15.40
CA ASN A 91 -16.28 11.25 16.81
C ASN A 91 -15.01 11.11 17.67
N LEU A 92 -14.20 10.10 17.40
CA LEU A 92 -12.93 9.87 18.09
C LEU A 92 -11.96 11.04 17.86
N LYS A 93 -11.84 11.51 16.62
CA LYS A 93 -11.06 12.72 16.29
C LYS A 93 -11.52 13.92 17.11
N MET A 94 -12.83 14.19 17.12
CA MET A 94 -13.39 15.34 17.85
C MET A 94 -13.20 15.19 19.37
N HIS A 95 -13.35 13.99 19.90
CA HIS A 95 -13.14 13.68 21.30
C HIS A 95 -11.69 13.95 21.72
N VAL A 96 -10.72 13.44 20.96
CA VAL A 96 -9.28 13.68 21.20
C VAL A 96 -8.93 15.15 21.09
N GLN A 97 -9.42 15.85 20.05
CA GLN A 97 -9.16 17.29 19.89
C GLN A 97 -9.65 18.09 21.10
N ARG A 98 -10.88 17.82 21.57
CA ARG A 98 -11.43 18.45 22.78
C ARG A 98 -10.64 18.10 24.03
N ALA A 99 -10.23 16.84 24.19
CA ALA A 99 -9.43 16.42 25.34
C ALA A 99 -8.08 17.16 25.40
N ILE A 100 -7.44 17.36 24.25
CA ILE A 100 -6.20 18.16 24.14
C ILE A 100 -6.46 19.62 24.54
N GLU A 101 -7.53 20.24 24.00
CA GLU A 101 -7.91 21.62 24.32
C GLU A 101 -8.22 21.80 25.83
N GLN A 102 -8.87 20.79 26.44
CA GLN A 102 -9.25 20.79 27.84
C GLN A 102 -8.11 20.39 28.80
N SER A 103 -7.04 19.78 28.30
CA SER A 103 -5.92 19.30 29.11
C SER A 103 -5.17 20.41 29.86
N GLY A 104 -5.32 21.67 29.43
CA GLY A 104 -4.53 22.79 29.95
C GLY A 104 -3.04 22.71 29.61
N ASN A 105 -2.60 21.70 28.85
CA ASN A 105 -1.20 21.53 28.49
C ASN A 105 -0.85 22.42 27.29
N LYS A 106 -0.22 23.56 27.60
CA LYS A 106 0.26 24.56 26.63
C LYS A 106 1.19 24.01 25.54
N ASN A 107 1.82 22.86 25.76
CA ASN A 107 2.74 22.26 24.78
C ASN A 107 2.01 21.50 23.67
N ILE A 108 0.77 21.03 23.92
CA ILE A 108 -0.02 20.25 22.98
C ILE A 108 -1.33 20.92 22.57
N VAL A 109 -1.74 22.01 23.22
CA VAL A 109 -3.01 22.71 22.94
C VAL A 109 -3.21 23.10 21.47
N ASN A 110 -2.13 23.38 20.75
CA ASN A 110 -2.16 23.78 19.33
C ASN A 110 -2.01 22.61 18.35
N VAL A 111 -1.97 21.37 18.84
CA VAL A 111 -1.85 20.18 18.00
C VAL A 111 -3.14 19.97 17.21
N LYS A 112 -3.01 19.87 15.89
CA LYS A 112 -4.13 19.63 14.99
C LYS A 112 -4.29 18.15 14.67
N ILE A 113 -5.39 17.56 15.15
CA ILE A 113 -5.72 16.16 14.83
C ILE A 113 -6.34 16.07 13.43
N VAL A 114 -5.76 15.23 12.59
CA VAL A 114 -6.25 14.92 11.24
C VAL A 114 -7.17 13.72 11.28
N LEU A 115 -6.74 12.65 11.95
CA LEU A 115 -7.46 11.39 12.08
C LEU A 115 -7.17 10.76 13.43
N SER A 116 -8.16 10.06 13.98
CA SER A 116 -7.97 9.17 15.12
C SER A 116 -8.63 7.83 14.82
N ASN A 117 -8.02 6.75 15.32
CA ASN A 117 -8.56 5.40 15.19
C ASN A 117 -8.15 4.54 16.39
N GLN A 118 -8.94 3.51 16.69
CA GLN A 118 -8.59 2.54 17.72
C GLN A 118 -8.37 1.14 17.11
N PRO A 119 -7.12 0.69 16.92
CA PRO A 119 -6.82 -0.68 16.47
C PRO A 119 -7.41 -1.78 17.37
N LYS A 120 -7.34 -3.02 16.87
CA LYS A 120 -7.73 -4.22 17.64
C LYS A 120 -6.91 -4.39 18.93
N SER A 121 -5.71 -3.81 19.02
CA SER A 121 -4.90 -3.81 20.24
C SER A 121 -5.52 -3.02 21.40
N GLY A 122 -6.47 -2.12 21.11
CA GLY A 122 -7.08 -1.24 22.12
C GLY A 122 -6.35 0.09 22.32
N ASP A 123 -5.13 0.21 21.78
CA ASP A 123 -4.38 1.47 21.75
C ASP A 123 -5.09 2.54 20.91
N LEU A 124 -4.72 3.79 21.12
CA LEU A 124 -5.23 4.93 20.37
C LEU A 124 -4.20 5.39 19.33
N SER A 125 -4.56 5.30 18.05
CA SER A 125 -3.79 5.87 16.94
C SER A 125 -4.27 7.30 16.66
N ILE A 126 -3.33 8.23 16.61
CA ILE A 126 -3.58 9.64 16.29
C ILE A 126 -2.66 10.07 15.17
N LYS A 127 -3.26 10.67 14.14
CA LYS A 127 -2.54 11.33 13.05
C LYS A 127 -2.68 12.84 13.16
N THR A 128 -1.56 13.54 13.08
CA THR A 128 -1.50 15.01 13.13
C THR A 128 -1.18 15.59 11.75
N ALA A 129 -1.25 16.91 11.63
CA ALA A 129 -0.94 17.60 10.38
C ALA A 129 0.57 17.60 10.07
N SER A 130 1.41 17.61 11.11
CA SER A 130 2.87 17.72 11.02
C SER A 130 3.60 16.79 11.99
N SER A 131 4.84 16.44 11.66
CA SER A 131 5.68 15.58 12.51
C SER A 131 6.05 16.25 13.84
N ARG A 132 6.18 17.59 13.88
CA ARG A 132 6.43 18.35 15.12
C ARG A 132 5.32 18.16 16.15
N GLU A 133 4.07 18.10 15.69
CA GLU A 133 2.92 17.85 16.56
C GLU A 133 2.93 16.41 17.11
N VAL A 134 3.39 15.43 16.32
CA VAL A 134 3.58 14.06 16.79
C VAL A 134 4.63 14.00 17.88
N GLU A 135 5.75 14.69 17.71
CA GLU A 135 6.81 14.75 18.71
C GLU A 135 6.32 15.37 20.02
N ALA A 136 5.54 16.46 19.94
CA ALA A 136 4.91 17.06 21.11
C ALA A 136 4.00 16.05 21.82
N LEU A 137 3.10 15.37 21.10
CA LEU A 137 2.24 14.35 21.72
C LEU A 137 3.04 13.20 22.35
N ARG A 138 4.11 12.74 21.70
CA ARG A 138 4.97 11.67 22.23
C ARG A 138 5.66 12.07 23.53
N GLN A 139 6.15 13.31 23.61
CA GLN A 139 6.84 13.81 24.80
C GLN A 139 5.92 13.87 26.04
N PHE A 140 4.62 14.07 25.84
CA PHE A 140 3.64 14.22 26.93
C PHE A 140 2.68 13.02 27.04
N ALA A 141 2.97 11.90 26.38
CA ALA A 141 2.17 10.68 26.47
C ALA A 141 2.66 9.71 27.57
N ASP A 142 3.87 9.91 28.10
CA ASP A 142 4.54 9.02 29.07
C ASP A 142 4.55 9.58 30.51
N ASP A 143 4.04 10.79 30.75
CA ASP A 143 3.83 11.40 32.09
C ASP A 143 2.49 10.95 32.70
#